data_AF-A0A258C6S6-F1
#
_entry.id   AF-A0A258C6S6-F1
#
_cell.length_a   1.000
_cell.length_b   1.000
_cell.length_c   1.000
_cell.angle_alpha   90.00
_cell.angle_beta   90.00
_cell.angle_gamma   90.00
#
_symmetry.space_group_name_H-M   'P 1'
#
loop_
_entity.id
_entity.type
_entity.pdbx_description
1 polymer ?
#
loop_
_entity_poly.entity_id
_entity_poly.type
_entity_poly.pdbx_seq_one_letter_code
_entity_poly.pdbx_strand_id
1 'polypeptide(L)'
;MSSIQPIPRNGLVWLLVAQVLVILPHLGHLPLWIIGLWLGCATWRIRIFRMQARYPRGWMKALMMIGAGFGVYFSRGSLIGLEAGVVLLIAAFILKLVEMRSRRDALVLVFLGFFIVVTSYLFNDSLLAGLYSLLPVTALLAAMIGLQQSSGGTHPWPTLRLAGSLLLQAVPLMLLLFVLFPRFGPLWSLPQPKERAVSGLADSMSPGDIAELSRSAALAFRASFE
;
A
#
# COMPACT_ATOMS: atom_id res chain seq x y z
N MET A 1 -28.62 -14.70 -14.53
CA MET A 1 -28.53 -14.46 -13.07
C MET A 1 -27.16 -14.90 -12.60
N SER A 2 -26.23 -13.97 -12.38
CA SER A 2 -24.86 -14.29 -11.93
C SER A 2 -24.95 -14.81 -10.49
N SER A 3 -24.81 -16.12 -10.30
CA SER A 3 -24.77 -16.71 -8.96
C SER A 3 -23.65 -16.05 -8.15
N ILE A 4 -24.01 -15.41 -7.04
CA ILE A 4 -23.04 -14.80 -6.13
C ILE A 4 -22.27 -15.95 -5.49
N GLN A 5 -21.11 -16.27 -6.05
CA GLN A 5 -20.25 -17.30 -5.47
C GLN A 5 -19.73 -16.80 -4.12
N PRO A 6 -20.01 -17.53 -3.02
CA PRO A 6 -19.55 -17.14 -1.70
C PRO A 6 -18.02 -17.22 -1.63
N ILE A 7 -17.43 -16.32 -0.85
CA ILE A 7 -15.99 -16.27 -0.66
C ILE A 7 -15.57 -17.50 0.19
N PRO A 8 -14.64 -18.35 -0.29
CA PRO A 8 -14.14 -19.48 0.49
C PRO A 8 -13.41 -19.01 1.74
N ARG A 9 -13.54 -19.76 2.84
CA ARG A 9 -13.01 -19.37 4.17
C ARG A 9 -11.50 -19.10 4.15
N ASN A 10 -10.73 -19.94 3.45
CA ASN A 10 -9.28 -19.80 3.36
C ASN A 10 -8.85 -18.54 2.63
N GLY A 11 -9.53 -18.21 1.52
CA GLY A 11 -9.29 -16.97 0.80
C GLY A 11 -9.50 -15.77 1.72
N LEU A 12 -10.54 -15.78 2.56
CA LEU A 12 -10.78 -14.69 3.50
C LEU A 12 -9.70 -14.58 4.59
N VAL A 13 -9.25 -15.69 5.16
CA VAL A 13 -8.17 -15.69 6.17
C VAL A 13 -6.89 -15.10 5.58
N TRP A 14 -6.50 -15.54 4.38
CA TRP A 14 -5.33 -14.98 3.70
C TRP A 14 -5.50 -13.52 3.31
N LEU A 15 -6.71 -13.07 2.94
CA LEU A 15 -6.99 -11.65 2.69
C LEU A 15 -6.77 -10.80 3.95
N LEU A 16 -7.22 -11.27 5.12
CA LEU A 16 -7.00 -10.56 6.38
C LEU A 16 -5.52 -10.51 6.75
N VAL A 17 -4.80 -11.62 6.61
CA VAL A 17 -3.34 -11.68 6.83
C VAL A 17 -2.61 -10.75 5.86
N ALA A 18 -2.93 -10.81 4.57
CA ALA A 18 -2.36 -9.94 3.56
C ALA A 18 -2.61 -8.46 3.89
N GLN A 19 -3.83 -8.11 4.32
CA GLN A 19 -4.16 -6.74 4.66
C GLN A 19 -3.34 -6.21 5.84
N VAL A 20 -3.10 -7.02 6.87
CA VAL A 20 -2.17 -6.65 7.97
C VAL A 20 -0.78 -6.37 7.42
N LEU A 21 -0.23 -7.30 6.63
CA LEU A 21 1.13 -7.23 6.11
C LEU A 21 1.36 -6.05 5.16
N VAL A 22 0.34 -5.69 4.36
CA VAL A 22 0.37 -4.55 3.43
C VAL A 22 0.33 -3.21 4.16
N ILE A 23 -0.45 -3.10 5.24
CA ILE A 23 -0.62 -1.84 5.99
C ILE A 23 0.57 -1.57 6.91
N LEU A 24 1.21 -2.60 7.45
CA LEU A 24 2.31 -2.50 8.42
C LEU A 24 3.46 -1.54 8.01
N PRO A 25 4.03 -1.60 6.78
CA PRO A 25 5.08 -0.65 6.38
C PRO A 25 4.59 0.79 6.25
N HIS A 26 3.28 1.00 6.09
CA HIS A 26 2.68 2.32 5.98
C HIS A 26 2.35 2.95 7.34
N LEU A 27 2.42 2.21 8.45
CA LEU A 27 2.05 2.71 9.78
C LEU A 27 2.86 3.94 10.22
N GLY A 28 4.10 4.09 9.76
CA GLY A 28 4.93 5.28 10.04
C GLY A 28 4.48 6.56 9.34
N HIS A 29 3.72 6.45 8.24
CA HIS A 29 3.29 7.59 7.41
C HIS A 29 1.78 7.86 7.49
N LEU A 30 1.03 6.94 8.11
CA LEU A 30 -0.42 7.03 8.22
C LEU A 30 -0.84 7.77 9.49
N PRO A 31 -1.82 8.67 9.41
CA PRO A 31 -2.42 9.25 10.60
C PRO A 31 -3.12 8.16 11.42
N LEU A 32 -3.03 8.28 12.76
CA LEU A 32 -3.51 7.28 13.73
C LEU A 32 -4.98 6.88 13.53
N TRP A 33 -5.83 7.80 13.04
CA TRP A 33 -7.25 7.52 12.79
C TRP A 33 -7.47 6.42 11.74
N ILE A 34 -6.56 6.25 10.78
CA ILE A 34 -6.65 5.18 9.76
C ILE A 34 -6.44 3.81 10.39
N ILE A 35 -5.55 3.72 11.39
CA ILE A 35 -5.34 2.49 12.15
C ILE A 35 -6.63 2.14 12.91
N GLY A 36 -7.28 3.13 13.53
CA GLY A 36 -8.58 2.95 14.18
C GLY A 36 -9.67 2.49 13.21
N LEU A 37 -9.75 3.13 12.04
CA LEU A 37 -10.69 2.75 10.98
C LEU A 37 -10.44 1.31 10.49
N TRP A 38 -9.17 0.94 10.33
CA TRP A 38 -8.76 -0.41 9.95
C TRP A 38 -9.16 -1.46 11.00
N LEU A 39 -8.85 -1.23 12.27
CA LEU A 39 -9.22 -2.14 13.37
C LEU A 39 -10.75 -2.32 13.45
N GLY A 40 -11.51 -1.23 13.30
CA GLY A 40 -12.97 -1.27 13.24
C GLY A 40 -13.49 -2.12 12.09
N CYS A 41 -12.97 -1.88 10.87
CA CYS A 41 -13.34 -2.63 9.67
C CYS A 41 -12.97 -4.11 9.74
N ALA A 42 -11.77 -4.42 10.23
CA ALA A 42 -11.28 -5.79 10.41
C ALA A 42 -12.12 -6.55 11.44
N THR A 43 -12.39 -5.93 12.59
CA THR A 43 -13.24 -6.52 13.64
C THR A 43 -14.66 -6.76 13.14
N TRP A 44 -15.23 -5.81 12.40
CA TRP A 44 -16.55 -5.98 11.79
C TRP A 44 -16.58 -7.13 10.80
N ARG A 45 -15.54 -7.25 9.96
CA ARG A 45 -15.43 -8.36 9.00
C ARG A 45 -15.31 -9.72 9.70
N ILE A 46 -14.55 -9.80 10.79
CA ILE A 46 -14.43 -11.01 11.60
C ILE A 46 -15.78 -11.37 12.24
N ARG A 47 -16.55 -10.38 12.73
CA ARG A 47 -17.90 -10.63 13.25
C ARG A 47 -18.86 -11.14 12.18
N ILE A 48 -18.79 -10.62 10.95
CA ILE A 48 -19.57 -11.15 9.81
C ILE A 48 -19.16 -12.61 9.54
N PHE A 49 -17.87 -12.92 9.55
CA PHE A 49 -17.37 -14.28 9.34
C PHE A 49 -17.85 -15.26 10.43
N ARG A 50 -17.97 -14.80 11.67
CA ARG A 50 -18.56 -15.56 12.79
C ARG A 50 -20.09 -15.64 12.75
N MET A 51 -20.74 -15.15 11.69
CA MET A 51 -22.19 -15.03 11.53
C MET A 51 -22.89 -14.19 12.63
N GLN A 52 -22.13 -13.35 13.34
CA GLN A 52 -22.63 -12.52 14.46
C GLN A 52 -23.05 -11.11 14.02
N ALA A 53 -22.81 -10.72 12.76
CA ALA A 53 -23.15 -9.40 12.25
C ALA A 53 -23.66 -9.48 10.79
N ARG A 54 -24.56 -8.56 10.44
CA ARG A 54 -25.03 -8.38 9.06
C ARG A 54 -24.10 -7.45 8.29
N TYR A 55 -24.09 -7.57 6.96
CA TYR A 55 -23.38 -6.64 6.09
C TYR A 55 -23.91 -5.21 6.31
N PRO A 56 -23.03 -4.19 6.40
CA PRO A 56 -23.48 -2.82 6.59
C PRO A 56 -24.31 -2.33 5.41
N ARG A 57 -25.29 -1.47 5.72
CA ARG A 57 -26.20 -0.85 4.76
C ARG A 57 -25.41 0.06 3.81
N GLY A 58 -25.88 0.22 2.57
CA GLY A 58 -25.19 1.00 1.53
C GLY A 58 -24.87 2.43 1.95
N TRP A 59 -25.78 3.09 2.67
CA TRP A 59 -25.59 4.45 3.17
C TRP A 59 -24.47 4.56 4.22
N MET A 60 -24.30 3.55 5.09
CA MET A 60 -23.22 3.52 6.08
C MET A 60 -21.85 3.46 5.39
N LYS A 61 -21.76 2.72 4.28
CA LYS A 61 -20.54 2.64 3.46
C LYS A 61 -20.22 3.99 2.80
N ALA A 62 -21.24 4.67 2.25
CA ALA A 62 -21.07 6.00 1.69
C ALA A 62 -20.60 6.99 2.76
N LEU A 63 -21.18 6.95 3.96
CA LEU A 63 -20.77 7.78 5.09
C LEU A 63 -19.32 7.51 5.50
N MET A 64 -18.89 6.24 5.57
CA MET A 64 -17.50 5.90 5.88
C MET A 64 -16.53 6.37 4.79
N MET A 65 -16.93 6.30 3.51
CA MET A 65 -16.11 6.77 2.38
C MET A 65 -15.96 8.29 2.40
N ILE A 66 -17.06 9.02 2.62
CA ILE A 66 -17.07 10.48 2.77
C ILE A 66 -16.23 10.87 3.99
N GLY A 67 -16.45 10.20 5.13
CA GLY A 67 -15.70 10.45 6.36
C GLY A 67 -14.21 10.19 6.22
N ALA A 68 -13.81 9.14 5.50
CA ALA A 68 -12.41 8.89 5.18
C ALA A 68 -11.83 10.01 4.29
N GLY A 69 -12.56 10.47 3.28
CA GLY A 69 -12.15 11.60 2.43
C GLY A 69 -11.92 12.88 3.24
N PHE A 70 -12.87 13.25 4.11
CA PHE A 70 -12.69 14.37 5.03
C PHE A 70 -11.53 14.16 6.00
N GLY A 71 -11.37 12.95 6.53
CA GLY A 71 -10.25 12.60 7.42
C GLY A 71 -8.89 12.79 6.76
N VAL A 72 -8.76 12.44 5.46
CA VAL A 72 -7.53 12.72 4.71
C VAL A 72 -7.35 14.22 4.50
N TYR A 73 -8.40 14.93 4.10
CA TYR A 73 -8.35 16.37 3.88
C TYR A 73 -7.89 17.12 5.14
N PHE A 74 -8.48 16.83 6.31
CA PHE A 74 -8.07 17.44 7.57
C PHE A 74 -6.66 17.04 8.02
N SER A 75 -6.23 15.79 7.73
CA SER A 75 -4.92 15.31 8.15
C SER A 75 -3.76 15.80 7.28
N ARG A 76 -3.99 16.07 6.00
CA ARG A 76 -2.94 16.43 5.03
C ARG A 76 -3.09 17.83 4.45
N GLY A 77 -4.19 18.53 4.71
CA GLY A 77 -4.48 19.88 4.19
C GLY A 77 -4.77 19.93 2.68
N SER A 78 -4.49 18.85 1.95
CA SER A 78 -4.72 18.70 0.51
C SER A 78 -5.10 17.26 0.19
N LEU A 79 -5.99 17.10 -0.80
CA LEU A 79 -6.30 15.82 -1.43
C LEU A 79 -5.39 15.55 -2.64
N ILE A 80 -4.64 16.56 -3.06
CA ILE A 80 -3.75 16.54 -4.22
C ILE A 80 -2.32 16.41 -3.70
N GLY A 81 -1.68 15.30 -4.04
CA GLY A 81 -0.32 14.99 -3.62
C GLY A 81 -0.10 13.49 -3.49
N LEU A 82 1.15 13.08 -3.64
CA LEU A 82 1.56 11.68 -3.56
C LEU A 82 1.17 11.05 -2.21
N GLU A 83 1.46 11.73 -1.10
CA GLU A 83 1.13 11.21 0.24
C GLU A 83 -0.39 11.11 0.44
N ALA A 84 -1.14 12.14 0.05
CA ALA A 84 -2.61 12.13 0.16
C ALA A 84 -3.24 11.01 -0.68
N GLY A 85 -2.72 10.78 -1.90
CA GLY A 85 -3.16 9.70 -2.78
C GLY A 85 -2.96 8.32 -2.16
N VAL A 86 -1.79 8.06 -1.55
CA VAL A 86 -1.50 6.79 -0.87
C VAL A 86 -2.41 6.59 0.35
N VAL A 87 -2.64 7.65 1.12
CA VAL A 87 -3.55 7.61 2.28
C VAL A 87 -4.99 7.30 1.84
N LEU A 88 -5.48 7.93 0.78
CA LEU A 88 -6.80 7.64 0.19
C LEU A 88 -6.89 6.21 -0.34
N LEU A 89 -5.83 5.74 -1.00
CA LEU A 89 -5.75 4.38 -1.52
C LEU A 89 -5.84 3.34 -0.39
N ILE A 90 -5.12 3.58 0.70
CA ILE A 90 -5.16 2.71 1.89
C ILE A 90 -6.54 2.78 2.56
N ALA A 91 -7.14 3.97 2.68
CA ALA A 91 -8.50 4.10 3.19
C ALA A 91 -9.51 3.34 2.32
N ALA A 92 -9.40 3.45 0.99
CA ALA A 92 -10.22 2.71 0.04
C ALA A 92 -10.02 1.20 0.21
N PHE A 93 -8.78 0.73 0.37
CA PHE A 93 -8.46 -0.67 0.62
C PHE A 93 -9.09 -1.22 1.90
N ILE A 94 -9.02 -0.43 2.98
CA ILE A 94 -9.64 -0.79 4.26
C ILE A 94 -11.16 -0.85 4.14
N LEU A 95 -11.80 0.16 3.54
CA LEU A 95 -13.24 0.19 3.36
C LEU A 95 -13.73 -0.91 2.41
N LYS A 96 -12.93 -1.23 1.39
CA LYS A 96 -13.25 -2.29 0.43
C LYS A 96 -13.41 -3.62 1.13
N LEU A 97 -12.65 -3.90 2.20
CA LEU A 97 -12.77 -5.12 3.02
C LEU A 97 -14.20 -5.37 3.49
N VAL A 98 -14.85 -4.32 3.98
CA VAL A 98 -16.21 -4.38 4.54
C VAL A 98 -17.25 -4.46 3.42
N GLU A 99 -16.95 -3.90 2.25
CA GLU A 99 -17.83 -3.93 1.08
C GLU A 99 -17.85 -5.28 0.35
N MET A 100 -16.80 -6.10 0.46
CA MET A 100 -16.69 -7.34 -0.30
C MET A 100 -17.87 -8.29 -0.07
N ARG A 101 -18.64 -8.59 -1.13
CA ARG A 101 -19.76 -9.54 -1.10
C ARG A 101 -19.56 -10.71 -2.04
N SER A 102 -18.84 -10.48 -3.13
CA SER A 102 -18.58 -11.48 -4.15
C SER A 102 -17.09 -11.80 -4.22
N ARG A 103 -16.78 -12.93 -4.86
CA ARG A 103 -15.42 -13.29 -5.21
C ARG A 103 -14.72 -12.26 -6.12
N ARG A 104 -15.47 -11.54 -6.97
CA ARG A 104 -14.94 -10.45 -7.79
C ARG A 104 -14.45 -9.28 -6.93
N ASP A 105 -15.21 -8.91 -5.91
CA ASP A 105 -14.79 -7.86 -4.97
C ASP A 105 -13.52 -8.26 -4.21
N ALA A 106 -13.39 -9.55 -3.90
CA ALA A 106 -12.18 -10.09 -3.26
C ALA A 106 -10.95 -9.98 -4.17
N LEU A 107 -11.09 -10.24 -5.47
CA LEU A 107 -10.00 -10.04 -6.44
C LEU A 107 -9.61 -8.56 -6.57
N VAL A 108 -10.58 -7.65 -6.57
CA VAL A 108 -10.30 -6.19 -6.56
C VAL A 108 -9.48 -5.83 -5.32
N LEU A 109 -9.80 -6.41 -4.15
CA LEU A 109 -9.02 -6.16 -2.94
C LEU A 109 -7.60 -6.74 -3.05
N VAL A 110 -7.42 -7.92 -3.65
CA VAL A 110 -6.07 -8.48 -3.91
C VAL A 110 -5.24 -7.55 -4.80
N PHE A 111 -5.80 -7.09 -5.93
CA PHE A 111 -5.09 -6.18 -6.84
C PHE A 111 -4.76 -4.84 -6.19
N LEU A 112 -5.69 -4.31 -5.40
CA LEU A 112 -5.47 -3.10 -4.63
C LEU A 112 -4.34 -3.29 -3.59
N GLY A 113 -4.26 -4.47 -2.97
CA GLY A 113 -3.16 -4.85 -2.09
C GLY A 113 -1.81 -4.87 -2.81
N PHE A 114 -1.74 -5.48 -4.01
CA PHE A 114 -0.51 -5.46 -4.83
C PHE A 114 -0.09 -4.04 -5.18
N PHE A 115 -1.05 -3.19 -5.56
CA PHE A 115 -0.77 -1.79 -5.86
C PHE A 115 -0.24 -1.03 -4.65
N ILE A 116 -0.80 -1.25 -3.45
CA ILE A 116 -0.30 -0.63 -2.21
C ILE A 116 1.13 -1.09 -1.87
N VAL A 117 1.46 -2.37 -2.10
CA VAL A 117 2.84 -2.86 -1.93
C VAL A 117 3.79 -2.06 -2.83
N VAL A 118 3.42 -1.82 -4.09
CA VAL A 118 4.21 -0.99 -5.00
C VAL A 118 4.35 0.44 -4.47
N THR A 119 3.26 1.04 -3.95
CA THR A 119 3.34 2.41 -3.40
C THR A 119 4.25 2.53 -2.19
N SER A 120 4.54 1.44 -1.47
CA SER A 120 5.47 1.50 -0.34
C SER A 120 6.91 1.82 -0.77
N TYR A 121 7.31 1.37 -1.97
CA TYR A 121 8.62 1.66 -2.57
C TYR A 121 8.80 3.12 -2.96
N LEU A 122 7.72 3.89 -3.01
CA LEU A 122 7.78 5.33 -3.26
C LEU A 122 8.36 6.10 -2.07
N PHE A 123 8.28 5.53 -0.87
CA PHE A 123 8.79 6.12 0.36
C PHE A 123 10.09 5.45 0.83
N ASN A 124 10.22 4.14 0.62
CA ASN A 124 11.37 3.36 1.07
C ASN A 124 11.75 2.30 0.04
N ASP A 125 12.83 2.56 -0.68
CA ASP A 125 13.42 1.71 -1.71
C ASP A 125 14.59 0.85 -1.19
N SER A 126 14.77 0.75 0.13
CA SER A 126 15.82 -0.07 0.75
C SER A 126 15.67 -1.56 0.45
N LEU A 127 16.80 -2.28 0.49
CA LEU A 127 16.83 -3.74 0.35
C LEU A 127 15.92 -4.44 1.37
N LEU A 128 15.83 -3.90 2.59
CA LEU A 128 15.00 -4.46 3.66
C LEU A 128 13.49 -4.32 3.36
N ALA A 129 13.08 -3.20 2.75
CA ALA A 129 11.71 -3.05 2.24
C ALA A 129 11.42 -4.06 1.11
N GLY A 130 12.41 -4.28 0.24
CA GLY A 130 12.43 -5.35 -0.76
C GLY A 130 12.12 -6.72 -0.19
N LEU A 131 12.92 -7.15 0.79
CA LEU A 131 12.76 -8.45 1.46
C LEU A 131 11.41 -8.56 2.19
N TYR A 132 11.01 -7.50 2.90
CA TYR A 132 9.73 -7.48 3.60
C TYR A 132 8.55 -7.66 2.64
N SER A 133 8.60 -7.06 1.44
CA SER A 133 7.51 -7.12 0.45
C SER A 133 7.16 -8.54 -0.02
N LEU A 134 8.07 -9.50 0.14
CA LEU A 134 7.80 -10.91 -0.15
C LEU A 134 6.67 -11.46 0.74
N LEU A 135 6.54 -10.98 1.98
CA LEU A 135 5.49 -11.40 2.91
C LEU A 135 4.07 -10.98 2.46
N PRO A 136 3.75 -9.70 2.18
CA PRO A 136 2.44 -9.34 1.66
C PRO A 136 2.19 -9.94 0.27
N VAL A 137 3.21 -10.05 -0.61
CA VAL A 137 3.04 -10.65 -1.94
C VAL A 137 2.70 -12.15 -1.85
N THR A 138 3.40 -12.92 -1.00
CA THR A 138 3.04 -14.34 -0.74
C THR A 138 1.61 -14.46 -0.21
N ALA A 139 1.22 -13.61 0.75
CA ALA A 139 -0.12 -13.65 1.35
C ALA A 139 -1.22 -13.28 0.34
N LEU A 140 -0.98 -12.28 -0.52
CA LEU A 140 -1.90 -11.89 -1.60
C LEU A 140 -2.04 -12.99 -2.66
N LEU A 141 -0.94 -13.66 -3.02
CA LEU A 141 -0.97 -14.84 -3.90
C LEU A 141 -1.74 -16.00 -3.26
N ALA A 142 -1.48 -16.28 -1.98
CA ALA A 142 -2.20 -17.31 -1.22
C ALA A 142 -3.71 -17.00 -1.13
N ALA A 143 -4.07 -15.72 -0.96
CA ALA A 143 -5.45 -15.26 -1.02
C ALA A 143 -6.06 -15.51 -2.41
N MET A 144 -5.36 -15.15 -3.48
CA MET A 144 -5.83 -15.34 -4.86
C MET A 144 -6.05 -16.82 -5.19
N ILE A 145 -5.09 -17.69 -4.83
CA ILE A 145 -5.20 -19.15 -4.97
C ILE A 145 -6.37 -19.67 -4.13
N GLY A 146 -6.48 -19.23 -2.88
CA GLY A 146 -7.54 -19.63 -1.96
C GLY A 146 -8.93 -19.22 -2.46
N LEU A 147 -9.06 -18.12 -3.18
CA LEU A 147 -10.31 -17.73 -3.85
C LEU A 147 -10.68 -18.69 -4.99
N GLN A 148 -9.70 -19.27 -5.69
CA GLN A 148 -9.90 -20.18 -6.83
C GLN A 148 -10.22 -21.62 -6.42
N GLN A 149 -9.88 -22.04 -5.21
CA GLN A 149 -10.19 -23.38 -4.73
C GLN A 149 -11.69 -23.53 -4.46
N SER A 150 -12.25 -24.67 -4.90
CA SER A 150 -13.65 -25.02 -4.63
C SER A 150 -13.85 -25.31 -3.13
N SER A 151 -15.02 -24.98 -2.59
CA SER A 151 -15.33 -24.94 -1.14
C SER A 151 -15.16 -26.25 -0.35
N GLY A 152 -14.71 -27.33 -0.98
CA GLY A 152 -14.52 -28.66 -0.40
C GLY A 152 -13.18 -28.81 0.30
N GLY A 153 -13.04 -28.15 1.45
CA GLY A 153 -12.05 -28.46 2.49
C GLY A 153 -10.57 -28.28 2.09
N THR A 154 -9.94 -27.21 2.54
CA THR A 154 -8.47 -27.13 2.48
C THR A 154 -7.90 -26.53 3.76
N HIS A 155 -6.75 -27.03 4.19
CA HIS A 155 -5.91 -26.34 5.17
C HIS A 155 -5.33 -25.06 4.53
N PRO A 156 -4.93 -24.05 5.32
CA PRO A 156 -4.23 -22.86 4.79
C PRO A 156 -2.80 -23.18 4.31
N TRP A 157 -2.25 -24.33 4.68
CA TRP A 157 -0.86 -24.69 4.39
C TRP A 157 -0.57 -24.99 2.91
N PRO A 158 -1.38 -25.79 2.18
CA PRO A 158 -1.14 -26.04 0.76
C PRO A 158 -1.22 -24.77 -0.10
N THR A 159 -2.12 -23.84 0.23
CA THR A 159 -2.23 -22.55 -0.48
C THR A 159 -0.97 -21.71 -0.31
N LEU A 160 -0.39 -21.69 0.89
CA LEU A 160 0.85 -20.95 1.16
C LEU A 160 2.04 -21.60 0.47
N ARG A 161 2.16 -22.93 0.51
CA ARG A 161 3.24 -23.66 -0.16
C ARG A 161 3.23 -23.41 -1.66
N LEU A 162 2.05 -23.43 -2.28
CA LEU A 162 1.90 -23.13 -3.71
C LEU A 162 2.30 -21.68 -4.01
N ALA A 163 1.80 -20.70 -3.24
CA ALA A 163 2.18 -19.30 -3.39
C ALA A 163 3.70 -19.07 -3.27
N GLY A 164 4.33 -19.71 -2.27
CA GLY A 164 5.77 -19.67 -2.06
C GLY A 164 6.56 -20.30 -3.22
N SER A 165 6.09 -21.44 -3.75
CA SER A 165 6.73 -22.08 -4.91
C SER A 165 6.67 -21.22 -6.17
N LEU A 166 5.54 -20.55 -6.43
CA LEU A 166 5.39 -19.63 -7.56
C LEU A 166 6.33 -18.43 -7.42
N LEU A 167 6.48 -17.90 -6.21
CA LEU A 167 7.44 -16.82 -5.96
C LEU A 167 8.89 -17.28 -6.14
N LEU A 168 9.23 -18.48 -5.66
CA LEU A 168 10.58 -19.03 -5.84
C LEU A 168 10.90 -19.24 -7.32
N GLN A 169 9.94 -19.70 -8.12
CA GLN A 169 10.07 -19.82 -9.58
C GLN A 169 10.17 -18.46 -10.29
N ALA A 170 9.62 -17.41 -9.70
CA ALA A 170 9.74 -16.05 -10.23
C ALA A 170 11.12 -15.42 -9.94
N VAL A 171 11.88 -15.90 -8.94
CA VAL A 171 13.21 -15.36 -8.60
C VAL A 171 14.20 -15.46 -9.77
N PRO A 172 14.37 -16.61 -10.46
CA PRO A 172 15.23 -16.69 -11.64
C PRO A 172 14.85 -15.68 -12.73
N LEU A 173 13.55 -15.51 -12.99
CA LEU A 173 13.06 -14.55 -13.97
C LEU A 173 13.37 -13.10 -13.53
N MET A 174 13.18 -12.80 -12.25
CA MET A 174 13.54 -11.51 -11.66
C MET A 174 15.04 -11.23 -11.81
N LEU A 175 15.91 -12.20 -11.52
CA LEU A 175 17.36 -12.04 -11.66
C LEU A 175 17.76 -11.81 -13.13
N LEU A 176 17.15 -12.55 -14.05
CA LEU A 176 17.36 -12.38 -15.48
C LEU A 176 16.95 -10.96 -15.94
N LEU A 177 15.78 -10.49 -15.53
CA LEU A 177 15.33 -9.12 -15.83
C LEU A 177 16.22 -8.08 -15.14
N PHE A 178 16.69 -8.33 -13.93
CA PHE A 178 17.56 -7.41 -13.20
C PHE A 178 18.94 -7.22 -13.85
N VAL A 179 19.49 -8.29 -14.44
CA VAL A 179 20.80 -8.26 -15.12
C VAL A 179 20.68 -7.72 -16.54
N LEU A 180 19.66 -8.15 -17.29
CA LEU A 180 19.53 -7.81 -18.72
C LEU A 180 18.82 -6.48 -18.96
N PHE A 181 17.93 -6.04 -18.06
CA PHE A 181 17.13 -4.85 -18.29
C PHE A 181 17.88 -3.58 -17.83
N PRO A 182 18.08 -2.59 -18.71
CA PRO A 182 18.73 -1.34 -18.34
C PRO A 182 17.89 -0.59 -17.31
N ARG A 183 18.54 -0.08 -16.26
CA ARG A 183 17.89 0.70 -15.22
C ARG A 183 17.62 2.12 -15.74
N PHE A 184 16.47 2.31 -16.38
CA PHE A 184 16.02 3.64 -16.74
C PHE A 184 15.73 4.46 -15.47
N GLY A 185 16.07 5.75 -15.52
CA GLY A 185 15.64 6.69 -14.49
C GLY A 185 14.12 6.79 -14.41
N PRO A 186 13.57 7.40 -13.36
CA PRO A 186 12.12 7.56 -13.23
C PRO A 186 11.56 8.29 -14.45
N LEU A 187 10.67 7.64 -15.21
CA LEU A 187 9.96 8.26 -16.33
C LEU A 187 8.94 9.32 -15.88
N TRP A 188 8.67 9.36 -14.57
CA TRP A 188 7.75 10.26 -13.90
C TRP A 188 8.52 10.94 -12.76
N SER A 189 9.16 12.08 -13.03
CA SER A 189 9.71 12.92 -11.97
C SER A 189 8.57 13.76 -11.39
N LEU A 190 8.08 13.34 -10.21
CA LEU A 190 7.31 14.24 -9.37
C LEU A 190 8.32 15.13 -8.62
N PRO A 191 8.13 16.46 -8.56
CA PRO A 191 8.99 17.33 -7.78
C PRO A 191 9.02 16.81 -6.35
N GLN A 192 10.13 16.18 -5.95
CA GLN A 192 10.29 15.78 -4.57
C GLN A 192 10.50 17.07 -3.76
N PRO A 193 9.81 17.26 -2.63
CA PRO A 193 10.07 18.39 -1.71
C PRO A 193 11.51 18.41 -1.14
N LYS A 194 12.35 17.44 -1.54
CA LYS A 194 13.74 17.28 -1.13
C LYS A 194 14.76 17.97 -2.04
N GLU A 195 14.34 18.68 -3.08
CA GLU A 195 15.22 19.69 -3.70
C GLU A 195 15.30 20.95 -2.82
N ARG A 196 15.68 20.79 -1.54
CA ARG A 196 16.38 21.87 -0.84
C ARG A 196 17.79 21.87 -1.42
N ALA A 197 18.13 22.95 -2.12
CA ALA A 197 19.44 23.13 -2.73
C ALA A 197 20.54 22.96 -1.67
N VAL A 198 21.17 21.79 -1.63
CA VAL A 198 22.31 21.51 -0.74
C VAL A 198 23.59 22.21 -1.25
N SER A 199 23.57 22.68 -2.50
CA SER A 199 24.69 23.38 -3.13
C SER A 199 24.22 24.49 -4.07
N GLY A 200 23.70 25.59 -3.52
CA GLY A 200 23.46 26.82 -4.29
C GLY A 200 22.28 27.66 -3.83
N LEU A 201 22.19 28.88 -4.35
CA LEU A 201 21.00 29.71 -4.22
C LEU A 201 19.94 29.18 -5.21
N ALA A 202 18.72 28.90 -4.73
CA ALA A 202 17.59 28.58 -5.59
C ALA A 202 17.04 29.83 -6.29
N ASP A 203 16.42 29.66 -7.47
CA ASP A 203 15.82 30.76 -8.25
C ASP A 203 14.66 31.49 -7.53
N SER A 204 14.11 30.88 -6.47
CA SER A 204 13.15 31.52 -5.56
C SER A 204 13.54 31.25 -4.10
N MET A 205 13.62 32.30 -3.28
CA MET A 205 14.01 32.20 -1.87
C MET A 205 12.95 32.76 -0.92
N SER A 206 12.74 32.05 0.18
CA SER A 206 12.03 32.54 1.36
C SER A 206 13.04 33.00 2.43
N PRO A 207 12.67 33.93 3.34
CA PRO A 207 13.61 34.46 4.34
C PRO A 207 14.28 33.41 5.25
N GLY A 208 13.68 32.23 5.39
CA GLY A 208 14.23 31.12 6.19
C GLY A 208 15.37 30.36 5.51
N ASP A 209 15.44 30.37 4.17
CA ASP A 209 16.39 29.56 3.40
C ASP A 209 17.83 30.06 3.58
N ILE A 210 18.02 31.37 3.78
CA ILE A 210 19.33 32.00 4.06
C ILE A 210 19.91 31.52 5.40
N ALA A 211 19.05 31.33 6.41
CA ALA A 211 19.46 30.87 7.74
C ALA A 211 19.81 29.37 7.77
N GLU A 212 19.41 28.62 6.75
CA GLU A 212 19.76 27.20 6.56
C GLU A 212 21.06 27.08 5.74
N LEU A 213 21.22 27.91 4.68
CA LEU A 213 22.48 28.00 3.91
C LEU A 213 23.67 28.46 4.77
N SER A 214 23.47 29.39 5.71
CA SER A 214 24.55 29.87 6.58
C SER A 214 25.10 28.80 7.53
N ARG A 215 24.39 27.68 7.73
CA ARG A 215 24.85 26.54 8.54
C ARG A 215 25.63 25.51 7.73
N SER A 216 25.67 25.64 6.40
CA SER A 216 26.42 24.73 5.53
C SER A 216 27.84 25.24 5.34
N ALA A 217 28.83 24.43 5.72
CA ALA A 217 30.25 24.70 5.47
C ALA A 217 30.73 24.21 4.08
N ALA A 218 29.79 23.85 3.18
CA ALA A 218 30.12 23.39 1.84
C ALA A 218 30.76 24.52 1.02
N LEU A 219 31.86 24.21 0.35
CA LEU A 219 32.57 25.16 -0.51
C LEU A 219 31.68 25.55 -1.71
N ALA A 220 31.36 26.84 -1.83
CA ALA A 220 30.52 27.35 -2.92
C ALA A 220 31.32 27.52 -4.23
N PHE A 221 32.41 28.29 -4.18
CA PHE A 221 33.35 28.42 -5.30
C PHE A 221 34.73 28.88 -4.80
N ARG A 222 35.76 28.75 -5.65
CA ARG A 222 37.07 29.39 -5.47
C ARG A 222 37.30 30.35 -6.63
N ALA A 223 37.83 31.53 -6.35
CA ALA A 223 38.27 32.48 -7.37
C ALA A 223 39.75 32.81 -7.16
N SER A 224 40.48 32.86 -8.26
CA SER A 224 41.83 33.40 -8.35
C SER A 224 41.79 34.60 -9.28
N PHE A 225 42.47 35.69 -8.92
CA PHE A 225 42.61 36.88 -9.73
C PHE A 225 44.05 36.99 -10.23
N GLU A 226 44.23 37.50 -11.45
CA GLU A 226 45.53 37.91 -12.00
C GLU A 226 45.88 39.34 -11.55
#